data_AF-A0A956QB05-F1
#
_entry.id   AF-A0A956QB05-F1
#
_cell.length_a   1.000
_cell.length_b   1.000
_cell.length_c   1.000
_cell.angle_alpha   90.00
_cell.angle_beta   90.00
_cell.angle_gamma   90.00
#
_symmetry.space_group_name_H-M   'P 1'
#
loop_
_entity.id
_entity.type
_entity.pdbx_description
1 polymer ?
#
loop_
_entity_poly.entity_id
_entity_poly.type
_entity_poly.pdbx_seq_one_letter_code
_entity_poly.pdbx_strand_id
1 'polypeptide(L)'
;MPEPHDFFELLELAAEAFNYSDVDTASVELSKALDLVSPRLNQKASPAPTATDPWSEAHKALDALAIKDFPLSALLFRKALEARQPALPEQRAALESAKRFADAVEGGMFTSAALHLRAIRDSLEKAGLRVTAGLVR
;
A
#
# COMPACT_ATOMS: atom_id res chain seq x y z
N MET A 1 13.11 21.87 9.69
CA MET A 1 13.00 20.44 9.37
C MET A 1 11.54 20.20 9.04
N PRO A 2 11.18 19.56 7.92
CA PRO A 2 9.78 19.19 7.68
C PRO A 2 9.32 18.24 8.79
N GLU A 3 8.08 18.39 9.22
CA GLU A 3 7.47 17.49 10.22
C GLU A 3 7.38 16.07 9.64
N PRO A 4 7.57 15.01 10.44
CA PRO A 4 7.40 13.66 9.94
C PRO A 4 5.93 13.45 9.58
N HIS A 5 5.65 13.25 8.29
CA HIS A 5 4.31 12.90 7.81
C HIS A 5 3.84 11.60 8.46
N ASP A 6 2.59 11.58 8.94
CA ASP A 6 2.00 10.36 9.45
C ASP A 6 1.52 9.44 8.32
N PHE A 7 1.12 8.22 8.67
CA PHE A 7 0.69 7.22 7.70
C PHE A 7 -0.48 7.69 6.83
N PHE A 8 -1.47 8.39 7.40
CA PHE A 8 -2.66 8.81 6.68
C PHE A 8 -2.36 9.99 5.76
N GLU A 9 -1.49 10.91 6.18
CA GLU A 9 -1.01 12.00 5.35
C GLU A 9 -0.25 11.49 4.12
N LEU A 10 0.61 10.48 4.29
CA LEU A 10 1.33 9.85 3.17
C LEU A 10 0.38 9.16 2.17
N LEU A 11 -0.70 8.55 2.65
CA LEU A 11 -1.74 7.99 1.76
C LEU A 11 -2.48 9.09 0.98
N GLU A 12 -2.73 10.24 1.60
CA GLU A 12 -3.38 11.37 0.93
C GLU A 12 -2.45 11.98 -0.14
N LEU A 13 -1.17 12.22 0.19
CA LEU A 13 -0.18 12.71 -0.77
C LEU A 13 -0.03 11.78 -1.97
N ALA A 14 -0.02 10.47 -1.74
CA ALA A 14 -0.02 9.48 -2.82
C ALA A 14 -1.29 9.59 -3.70
N ALA A 15 -2.46 9.77 -3.09
CA ALA A 15 -3.72 9.93 -3.81
C ALA A 15 -3.75 11.24 -4.63
N GLU A 16 -3.22 12.34 -4.10
CA GLU A 16 -3.05 13.60 -4.84
C GLU A 16 -2.12 13.41 -6.03
N ALA A 17 -0.97 12.77 -5.85
CA ALA A 17 -0.02 12.49 -6.92
C ALA A 17 -0.68 11.65 -8.04
N PHE A 18 -1.43 10.60 -7.69
CA PHE A 18 -2.20 9.82 -8.67
C PHE A 18 -3.26 10.65 -9.41
N ASN A 19 -3.94 11.59 -8.75
CA ASN A 19 -4.88 12.50 -9.42
C ASN A 19 -4.21 13.34 -10.50
N TYR A 20 -2.93 13.69 -10.33
CA TYR A 20 -2.11 14.39 -11.32
C TYR A 20 -1.33 13.46 -12.26
N SER A 21 -1.58 12.14 -12.21
CA SER A 21 -0.83 11.12 -12.94
C SER A 21 0.68 11.12 -12.65
N ASP A 22 1.09 11.68 -11.51
CA ASP A 22 2.46 11.64 -11.02
C ASP A 22 2.70 10.32 -10.27
N VAL A 23 2.91 9.27 -11.05
CA VAL A 23 3.15 7.92 -10.52
C VAL A 23 4.47 7.85 -9.74
N ASP A 24 5.46 8.65 -10.13
CA ASP A 24 6.77 8.64 -9.50
C ASP A 24 6.63 9.15 -8.06
N THR A 25 5.99 10.30 -7.84
CA THR A 25 5.68 10.81 -6.50
C THR A 25 4.75 9.86 -5.73
N ALA A 26 3.70 9.33 -6.37
CA ALA A 26 2.77 8.42 -5.71
C ALA A 26 3.47 7.16 -5.16
N SER A 27 4.41 6.59 -5.93
CA SER A 27 5.19 5.41 -5.52
C SER A 27 6.10 5.71 -4.33
N VAL A 28 6.70 6.90 -4.27
CA VAL A 28 7.57 7.35 -3.18
C VAL A 28 6.76 7.52 -1.89
N GLU A 29 5.62 8.21 -1.95
CA GLU A 29 4.79 8.44 -0.76
C GLU A 29 4.18 7.14 -0.24
N LEU A 30 3.73 6.24 -1.11
CA LEU A 30 3.28 4.90 -0.70
C LEU A 30 4.41 4.06 -0.09
N SER A 31 5.64 4.19 -0.59
CA SER A 31 6.79 3.48 -0.02
C SER A 31 7.11 3.96 1.39
N LYS A 32 7.08 5.29 1.62
CA LYS A 32 7.21 5.86 2.97
C LYS A 32 6.08 5.38 3.89
N ALA A 33 4.83 5.36 3.41
CA ALA A 33 3.69 4.89 4.19
C ALA A 33 3.87 3.42 4.59
N LEU A 34 4.33 2.58 3.65
CA LEU A 34 4.60 1.18 3.89
C LEU A 34 5.75 0.96 4.88
N ASP A 35 6.82 1.77 4.79
CA ASP A 35 7.96 1.73 5.71
C ASP A 35 7.59 2.09 7.15
N LEU A 36 6.56 2.92 7.37
CA LEU A 36 6.03 3.18 8.72
C LEU A 36 5.36 1.95 9.33
N VAL A 37 4.80 1.06 8.51
CA VAL A 37 4.11 -0.15 8.98
C VAL A 37 5.07 -1.33 9.09
N SER A 38 5.85 -1.56 8.04
CA SER A 38 6.83 -2.64 7.92
C SER A 38 8.10 -2.06 7.28
N PRO A 39 9.02 -1.54 8.11
CA PRO A 39 10.30 -1.06 7.63
C PRO A 39 11.00 -2.16 6.84
N ARG A 40 11.62 -1.80 5.71
CA ARG A 40 12.50 -2.73 5.00
C ARG A 40 13.58 -3.22 5.96
N LEU A 41 13.44 -4.45 6.44
CA LEU A 41 14.51 -5.10 7.17
C LEU A 41 15.67 -5.23 6.16
N ASN A 42 16.78 -4.55 6.43
CA ASN A 42 18.07 -4.80 5.79
C ASN A 42 18.49 -6.23 6.15
N GLN A 43 17.87 -7.25 5.56
CA GLN A 43 18.10 -8.63 5.94
C GLN A 43 19.40 -9.13 5.31
N LYS A 44 20.45 -9.13 6.13
CA LYS A 44 21.46 -10.19 6.14
C LYS A 44 20.93 -11.52 6.71
N ALA A 45 19.67 -11.60 7.11
CA ALA A 45 19.05 -12.84 7.55
C ALA A 45 18.49 -13.58 6.33
N SER A 46 19.04 -14.76 6.02
CA SER A 46 18.48 -15.64 4.98
C SER A 46 16.98 -15.80 5.17
N PRO A 47 16.13 -15.33 4.25
CA PRO A 47 14.71 -15.60 4.36
C PRO A 47 14.49 -17.10 4.15
N ALA A 48 13.67 -17.70 5.01
CA ALA A 48 13.09 -19.00 4.69
C ALA A 48 12.32 -18.83 3.36
N PRO A 49 12.64 -19.59 2.29
CA PRO A 49 12.15 -19.35 0.93
C PRO A 49 10.63 -19.55 0.74
N THR A 50 9.90 -19.89 1.79
CA THR A 50 8.48 -20.28 1.73
C THR A 50 7.53 -19.36 2.48
N ALA A 51 8.03 -18.41 3.27
CA ALA A 51 7.18 -17.43 3.94
C ALA A 51 7.06 -16.18 3.05
N THR A 52 6.04 -16.16 2.19
CA THR A 52 5.66 -14.97 1.43
C THR A 52 5.10 -13.94 2.41
N ASP A 53 5.96 -13.10 2.98
CA ASP A 53 5.54 -12.02 3.86
C ASP A 53 4.67 -11.03 3.03
N PRO A 54 3.39 -10.81 3.39
CA PRO A 54 2.51 -9.89 2.67
C PRO A 54 3.12 -8.49 2.53
N TRP A 55 3.95 -8.07 3.48
CA TRP A 55 4.64 -6.79 3.41
C TRP A 55 5.78 -6.79 2.39
N SER A 56 6.48 -7.91 2.22
CA SER A 56 7.51 -8.07 1.17
C SER A 56 6.90 -7.98 -0.23
N GLU A 57 5.74 -8.60 -0.46
CA GLU A 57 5.04 -8.49 -1.74
C GLU A 57 4.50 -7.07 -1.99
N ALA A 58 4.03 -6.38 -0.96
CA ALA A 58 3.63 -4.97 -1.07
C ALA A 58 4.83 -4.06 -1.42
N HIS A 59 6.01 -4.30 -0.83
CA HIS A 59 7.24 -3.58 -1.20
C HIS A 59 7.61 -3.80 -2.66
N LYS A 60 7.59 -5.06 -3.13
CA LYS A 60 7.84 -5.39 -4.55
C LYS A 60 6.80 -4.75 -5.48
N ALA A 61 5.54 -4.66 -5.05
CA ALA A 61 4.48 -4.02 -5.82
C ALA A 61 4.78 -2.53 -6.04
N LEU A 62 5.32 -1.86 -5.02
CA LEU A 62 5.75 -0.46 -5.11
C LEU A 62 7.01 -0.27 -5.95
N ASP A 63 7.97 -1.19 -5.88
CA ASP A 63 9.13 -1.19 -6.77
C ASP A 63 8.70 -1.34 -8.24
N ALA A 64 7.74 -2.26 -8.51
CA ALA A 64 7.16 -2.43 -9.85
C ALA A 64 6.37 -1.20 -10.32
N LEU A 65 5.63 -0.55 -9.42
CA LEU A 65 4.92 0.69 -9.70
C LEU A 65 5.88 1.82 -10.10
N ALA A 66 7.00 1.96 -9.39
CA ALA A 66 8.00 2.99 -9.64
C ALA A 66 8.68 2.84 -11.02
N ILE A 67 8.83 1.61 -11.52
CA ILE A 67 9.30 1.35 -12.89
C ILE A 67 8.16 1.31 -13.94
N LYS A 68 6.94 1.66 -13.53
CA LYS A 68 5.73 1.72 -14.37
C LYS A 68 5.31 0.37 -14.97
N ASP A 69 5.69 -0.74 -14.32
CA ASP A 69 5.18 -2.08 -14.61
C ASP A 69 3.87 -2.31 -13.86
N PHE A 70 2.79 -1.69 -14.37
CA PHE A 70 1.49 -1.70 -13.72
C PHE A 70 0.86 -3.10 -13.58
N PRO A 71 0.93 -3.99 -14.59
CA PRO A 71 0.43 -5.36 -14.45
C PRO A 71 1.14 -6.14 -13.33
N LEU A 72 2.48 -6.03 -13.26
CA LEU A 72 3.25 -6.68 -12.20
C LEU A 72 2.93 -6.09 -10.83
N SER A 73 2.85 -4.76 -10.73
CA SER A 73 2.48 -4.07 -9.49
C SER A 73 1.12 -4.54 -8.96
N ALA A 74 0.10 -4.57 -9.83
CA ALA A 74 -1.24 -5.04 -9.47
C ALA A 74 -1.27 -6.50 -9.03
N LEU A 75 -0.53 -7.38 -9.73
CA LEU A 75 -0.40 -8.80 -9.34
C LEU A 75 0.18 -8.94 -7.92
N LEU A 76 1.24 -8.21 -7.61
CA LEU A 76 1.92 -8.27 -6.32
C LEU A 76 1.05 -7.69 -5.19
N PHE A 77 0.32 -6.60 -5.45
CA PHE A 77 -0.69 -6.10 -4.49
C PHE A 77 -1.78 -7.13 -4.21
N ARG A 78 -2.31 -7.81 -5.24
CA ARG A 78 -3.33 -8.87 -5.06
C ARG A 78 -2.79 -10.03 -4.22
N LYS A 79 -1.56 -10.48 -4.46
CA LYS A 79 -0.89 -11.50 -3.62
C LYS A 79 -0.73 -11.07 -2.16
N ALA A 80 -0.32 -9.82 -1.94
CA ALA A 80 -0.21 -9.26 -0.59
C ALA A 80 -1.56 -9.23 0.15
N LEU A 81 -2.66 -8.97 -0.57
CA LEU A 81 -4.02 -8.98 -0.03
C LEU A 81 -4.53 -10.40 0.25
N GLU A 82 -4.25 -11.36 -0.62
CA GLU A 82 -4.62 -12.77 -0.43
C GLU A 82 -3.99 -13.37 0.83
N ALA A 83 -2.73 -13.03 1.10
CA ALA A 83 -2.01 -13.46 2.31
C ALA A 83 -2.59 -12.89 3.63
N ARG A 84 -3.52 -11.93 3.56
CA ARG A 84 -4.24 -11.39 4.74
C ARG A 84 -5.61 -12.03 4.99
N GLN A 85 -5.98 -13.05 4.22
CA GLN A 85 -7.24 -13.73 4.43
C GLN A 85 -7.11 -14.91 5.42
N PRO A 86 -8.11 -15.14 6.30
CA PRO A 86 -9.39 -14.42 6.40
C PRO A 86 -9.27 -13.06 7.11
N ALA A 87 -9.96 -12.05 6.58
CA ALA A 87 -9.98 -10.71 7.14
C ALA A 87 -11.00 -10.56 8.28
N LEU A 88 -10.64 -9.78 9.29
CA LEU A 88 -11.59 -9.35 10.31
C LEU A 88 -12.70 -8.48 9.69
N PRO A 89 -13.95 -8.52 10.19
CA PRO A 89 -15.07 -7.74 9.64
C PRO A 89 -14.75 -6.26 9.43
N GLU A 90 -14.07 -5.64 10.39
CA GLU A 90 -13.65 -4.24 10.38
C GLU A 90 -12.62 -3.90 9.29
N GLN A 91 -11.88 -4.88 8.77
CA GLN A 91 -10.86 -4.71 7.74
C GLN A 91 -11.39 -4.89 6.31
N ARG A 92 -12.61 -5.44 6.16
CA ARG A 92 -13.15 -5.83 4.84
C ARG A 92 -13.27 -4.67 3.86
N ALA A 93 -13.75 -3.51 4.31
CA ALA A 93 -13.92 -2.34 3.46
C ALA A 93 -12.58 -1.80 2.94
N ALA A 94 -11.55 -1.79 3.78
CA ALA A 94 -10.20 -1.40 3.39
C ALA A 94 -9.59 -2.40 2.39
N LEU A 95 -9.77 -3.70 2.62
CA LEU A 95 -9.26 -4.74 1.71
C LEU A 95 -9.97 -4.75 0.36
N GLU A 96 -11.28 -4.51 0.32
CA GLU A 96 -12.02 -4.36 -0.93
C GLU A 96 -11.52 -3.14 -1.72
N SER A 97 -11.32 -2.01 -1.03
CA SER A 97 -10.78 -0.79 -1.65
C SER A 97 -9.34 -1.02 -2.15
N ALA A 98 -8.51 -1.74 -1.42
CA ALA A 98 -7.16 -2.11 -1.85
C ALA A 98 -7.15 -3.03 -3.08
N LYS A 99 -8.12 -3.95 -3.19
CA LYS A 99 -8.29 -4.75 -4.40
C LYS A 99 -8.65 -3.87 -5.60
N ARG A 100 -9.63 -2.97 -5.44
CA ARG A 100 -10.03 -2.04 -6.51
C ARG A 100 -8.91 -1.06 -6.89
N PHE A 101 -8.07 -0.67 -5.94
CA PHE A 101 -6.83 0.08 -6.21
C PHE A 101 -5.90 -0.70 -7.13
N ALA A 102 -5.62 -1.98 -6.85
CA ALA A 102 -4.78 -2.82 -7.69
C ALA A 102 -5.35 -2.95 -9.12
N ASP A 103 -6.66 -3.16 -9.25
CA ASP A 103 -7.33 -3.23 -10.55
C ASP A 103 -7.27 -1.88 -11.31
N ALA A 104 -7.36 -0.75 -10.59
CA ALA A 104 -7.20 0.58 -11.18
C ALA A 104 -5.76 0.85 -11.65
N VAL A 105 -4.75 0.41 -10.88
CA VAL A 105 -3.34 0.48 -11.28
C VAL A 105 -3.11 -0.34 -12.54
N GLU A 106 -3.60 -1.59 -12.60
CA GLU A 106 -3.49 -2.45 -13.79
C GLU A 106 -4.04 -1.79 -15.06
N GLY A 107 -5.18 -1.10 -14.94
CA GLY A 107 -5.82 -0.38 -16.04
C GLY A 107 -5.23 1.02 -16.33
N GLY A 108 -4.21 1.48 -15.60
CA GLY A 108 -3.68 2.84 -15.72
C GLY A 108 -4.70 3.94 -15.35
N MET A 109 -5.73 3.61 -14.57
CA MET A 109 -6.82 4.51 -14.18
C MET A 109 -6.46 5.29 -12.92
N PHE A 110 -5.50 6.20 -12.99
CA PHE A 110 -4.90 6.84 -11.81
C PHE A 110 -5.87 7.68 -10.96
N THR A 111 -6.84 8.37 -11.56
CA THR A 111 -7.91 9.05 -10.80
C THR A 111 -8.75 8.05 -9.98
N SER A 112 -9.00 6.86 -10.52
CA SER A 112 -9.70 5.79 -9.79
C SER A 112 -8.80 5.20 -8.68
N ALA A 113 -7.51 5.02 -8.96
CA ALA A 113 -6.54 4.59 -7.95
C ALA A 113 -6.48 5.58 -6.76
N ALA A 114 -6.46 6.88 -7.03
CA ALA A 114 -6.55 7.93 -6.01
C ALA A 114 -7.82 7.83 -5.15
N LEU A 115 -8.98 7.61 -5.78
CA LEU A 115 -10.25 7.41 -5.07
C LEU A 115 -10.19 6.20 -4.13
N HIS A 116 -9.61 5.09 -4.60
CA HIS A 116 -9.49 3.88 -3.79
C HIS A 116 -8.49 4.02 -2.65
N LEU A 117 -7.39 4.76 -2.83
CA LEU A 117 -6.46 5.09 -1.74
C LEU A 117 -7.13 5.90 -0.63
N ARG A 118 -7.94 6.91 -0.97
CA ARG A 118 -8.71 7.67 0.03
C ARG A 118 -9.71 6.80 0.76
N ALA A 119 -10.40 5.90 0.05
CA ALA A 119 -11.32 4.95 0.68
C ALA A 119 -10.61 3.99 1.66
N ILE A 120 -9.37 3.56 1.35
CA ILE A 120 -8.53 2.80 2.28
C ILE A 120 -8.20 3.66 3.51
N ARG A 121 -7.71 4.89 3.31
CA ARG A 121 -7.39 5.85 4.38
C ARG A 121 -8.56 6.01 5.34
N ASP A 122 -9.73 6.38 4.82
CA ASP A 122 -10.95 6.62 5.58
C ASP A 122 -11.42 5.35 6.33
N SER A 123 -11.31 4.18 5.71
CA SER A 123 -11.71 2.91 6.33
C SER A 123 -10.79 2.55 7.50
N LEU A 124 -9.48 2.74 7.33
CA LEU A 124 -8.49 2.47 8.39
C LEU A 124 -8.63 3.48 9.54
N GLU A 125 -8.86 4.76 9.23
CA GLU A 125 -9.08 5.82 10.21
C GLU A 125 -10.36 5.57 11.04
N LYS A 126 -11.47 5.21 10.38
CA LYS A 126 -12.75 4.87 11.05
C LYS A 126 -12.65 3.62 11.92
N ALA A 127 -11.84 2.65 11.52
CA ALA A 127 -11.58 1.46 12.32
C ALA A 127 -10.75 1.76 13.58
N GLY A 128 -10.26 3.00 13.75
CA GLY A 128 -9.44 3.39 14.90
C GLY A 128 -8.06 2.74 14.87
N LEU A 129 -7.65 2.21 13.72
CA LEU A 129 -6.37 1.53 13.56
C LEU A 129 -5.26 2.57 13.72
N ARG A 130 -4.52 2.47 14.83
CA ARG A 130 -3.31 3.26 15.03
C ARG A 130 -2.17 2.53 14.34
N VAL A 131 -1.62 3.15 13.29
CA VAL A 131 -0.38 2.67 12.69
C VAL A 131 0.77 3.06 13.62
N THR A 132 1.13 2.14 14.51
CA THR A 132 2.39 2.19 15.26
C THR A 132 3.36 1.21 14.62
N ALA A 133 4.62 1.62 14.44
CA ALA A 133 5.67 0.82 13.80
C ALA A 133 5.59 -0.67 14.22
N GLY A 134 5.33 -1.54 13.24
CA GLY A 134 5.30 -2.99 13.43
C GLY A 134 3.97 -3.61 13.90
N LEU A 135 2.89 -2.85 14.12
CA LEU A 135 1.58 -3.40 14.50
C LEU A 135 0.43 -2.50 14.03
N VAL A 136 -0.33 -2.98 13.03
CA VAL A 136 -1.71 -2.53 12.80
C VAL A 136 -2.57 -3.30 13.81
N ARG A 137 -2.97 -2.64 14.91
CA ARG A 137 -3.90 -3.18 15.91
C ARG A 137 -5.25 -2.53 15.77
#